data_AF-A0AAV1K6Q1-F1
#
_entry.id   AF-A0AAV1K6Q1-F1
#
_cell.length_a   1.000
_cell.length_b   1.000
_cell.length_c   1.000
_cell.angle_alpha   90.00
_cell.angle_beta   90.00
_cell.angle_gamma   90.00
#
_symmetry.space_group_name_H-M   'P 1'
#
loop_
_entity.id
_entity.type
_entity.pdbx_description
1 polymer ?
#
loop_
_entity_poly.entity_id
_entity_poly.type
_entity_poly.pdbx_seq_one_letter_code
_entity_poly.pdbx_strand_id
1 'polypeptide(L)' 'MSTKEWEKLIDKEMLISLVEDRPVLWDKTLEKYKDNTASIAGWREICIILMEDFEAMVQRQEFGKCLFYYLTTF' A
#
# COMPACT_ATOMS: atom_id res chain seq x y z
N MET A 1 -15.82 7.03 3.70
CA MET A 1 -15.75 5.61 4.06
C MET A 1 -14.99 5.44 5.35
N SER A 2 -15.35 4.42 6.14
CA SER A 2 -14.63 4.02 7.35
C SER A 2 -13.56 2.97 7.03
N THR A 3 -12.50 2.89 7.83
CA THR A 3 -11.39 1.91 7.67
C THR A 3 -11.91 0.48 7.51
N LYS A 4 -12.96 0.13 8.26
CA LYS A 4 -13.59 -1.21 8.24
C LYS A 4 -14.28 -1.55 6.91
N GLU A 5 -14.64 -0.56 6.11
CA GLU A 5 -15.25 -0.78 4.79
C GLU A 5 -14.17 -1.10 3.75
N TRP A 6 -13.02 -0.42 3.80
CA TRP A 6 -11.89 -0.72 2.92
C TRP A 6 -11.28 -2.08 3.19
N GLU A 7 -11.16 -2.48 4.47
CA GLU A 7 -10.66 -3.81 4.85
C GLU A 7 -11.47 -4.95 4.21
N LYS A 8 -12.75 -4.74 3.90
CA LYS A 8 -13.59 -5.73 3.21
C LYS A 8 -13.41 -5.74 1.69
N LEU A 9 -12.90 -4.64 1.13
CA LEU A 9 -12.69 -4.46 -0.30
C LEU A 9 -11.26 -4.82 -0.72
N ILE A 10 -10.32 -4.79 0.23
CA ILE A 10 -8.92 -5.14 0.02
C ILE A 10 -8.79 -6.66 0.05
N ASP A 11 -8.39 -7.25 -1.07
CA ASP A 11 -7.92 -8.62 -1.10
C ASP A 11 -6.55 -8.70 -0.43
N LYS A 12 -6.50 -9.43 0.70
CA LYS A 12 -5.29 -9.57 1.52
C LYS A 12 -4.18 -10.32 0.79
N GLU A 13 -4.51 -11.40 0.10
CA GLU A 13 -3.50 -12.22 -0.60
C GLU A 13 -2.89 -11.39 -1.74
N MET A 14 -3.74 -10.66 -2.46
CA MET A 14 -3.30 -9.73 -3.49
C MET A 14 -2.40 -8.62 -2.93
N LEU A 15 -2.77 -8.00 -1.80
CA LEU A 15 -1.93 -6.97 -1.16
C LEU A 15 -0.56 -7.51 -0.73
N ILE A 16 -0.51 -8.72 -0.17
CA ILE A 16 0.76 -9.36 0.23
C ILE A 16 1.63 -9.58 -1.01
N SER A 17 1.09 -10.20 -2.07
CA SER A 17 1.85 -10.44 -3.32
C SER A 17 2.36 -9.14 -3.93
N LEU A 18 1.55 -8.08 -3.93
CA LEU A 18 1.96 -6.77 -4.46
C LEU A 18 3.08 -6.10 -3.66
N VAL A 19 3.14 -6.34 -2.34
CA VAL A 19 4.23 -5.85 -1.48
C VAL A 19 5.47 -6.71 -1.65
N GLU A 20 5.34 -8.03 -1.71
CA GLU A 20 6.46 -8.96 -1.94
C GLU A 20 7.17 -8.65 -3.26
N ASP A 21 6.40 -8.38 -4.33
CA ASP A 21 6.91 -7.99 -5.65
C ASP A 21 7.63 -6.63 -5.68
N ARG A 22 7.56 -5.85 -4.59
CA ARG A 22 8.20 -4.53 -4.47
C ARG A 22 9.22 -4.52 -3.33
N PRO A 23 10.45 -5.03 -3.56
CA PRO A 23 11.52 -5.06 -2.57
C PRO A 23 11.81 -3.72 -1.90
N VAL A 24 11.59 -2.59 -2.57
CA VAL A 24 11.77 -1.25 -1.99
C VAL A 24 10.93 -1.03 -0.71
N LEU A 25 9.84 -1.78 -0.53
CA LEU A 25 8.93 -1.66 0.60
C LEU A 25 9.36 -2.49 1.82
N TRP A 26 10.18 -3.53 1.65
CA TRP A 26 10.48 -4.48 2.73
C TRP A 26 11.95 -4.93 2.82
N ASP A 27 12.70 -4.90 1.71
CA ASP A 27 14.09 -5.36 1.66
C ASP A 27 15.05 -4.28 2.16
N LYS A 28 15.44 -4.41 3.43
CA LYS A 28 16.37 -3.51 4.13
C LYS A 28 17.80 -3.53 3.57
N THR A 29 18.14 -4.51 2.74
CA THR A 29 19.47 -4.62 2.11
C THR A 29 19.60 -3.75 0.87
N LEU A 30 18.47 -3.31 0.28
CA LEU A 30 18.48 -2.38 -0.83
C LEU A 30 18.84 -0.98 -0.38
N GLU A 31 19.74 -0.34 -1.12
CA GLU A 31 20.09 1.08 -0.93
C GLU A 31 18.83 1.98 -1.00
N LYS A 32 17.92 1.64 -1.91
CA LYS A 32 16.66 2.35 -2.13
C LYS A 32 15.63 2.17 -1.02
N TYR A 33 15.77 1.21 -0.11
CA TYR A 33 14.82 1.05 1.00
C TYR A 33 14.79 2.28 1.93
N LYS A 34 15.91 3.00 2.05
CA LYS A 34 15.99 4.25 2.81
C LYS A 34 15.48 5.46 2.02
N ASP A 35 15.19 5.29 0.73
CA ASP A 35 14.64 6.35 -0.11
C ASP A 35 13.13 6.44 0.09
N ASN A 36 12.71 7.45 0.85
CA ASN A 36 11.31 7.74 1.10
C ASN A 36 10.52 7.97 -0.20
N THR A 37 11.15 8.51 -1.25
CA THR A 37 10.50 8.74 -2.55
C THR A 37 10.16 7.42 -3.21
N ALA A 38 11.09 6.46 -3.19
CA ALA A 38 10.91 5.16 -3.78
C ALA A 38 9.86 4.32 -3.01
N SER A 39 9.84 4.43 -1.68
CA SER A 39 8.80 3.83 -0.84
C SER A 39 7.41 4.43 -1.09
N ILE A 40 7.29 5.75 -1.20
CA ILE A 40 6.03 6.42 -1.54
C ILE A 40 5.54 6.00 -2.93
N ALA A 41 6.44 5.92 -3.91
CA ALA A 41 6.10 5.48 -5.26
C ALA A 41 5.57 4.03 -5.26
N GLY A 42 6.25 3.11 -4.56
CA GLY A 42 5.81 1.72 -4.45
C GLY A 42 4.43 1.58 -3.81
N TRP A 43 4.17 2.29 -2.70
CA TRP A 43 2.85 2.28 -2.07
C TRP A 43 1.76 2.88 -2.96
N ARG A 44 2.07 3.95 -3.69
CA ARG A 44 1.13 4.58 -4.63
C ARG A 44 0.71 3.62 -5.74
N GLU A 45 1.65 2.88 -6.33
CA GLU A 45 1.33 1.87 -7.33
C GLU A 45 0.40 0.79 -6.79
N ILE A 46 0.68 0.27 -5.58
CA ILE A 46 -0.19 -0.72 -4.93
C ILE A 46 -1.60 -0.15 -4.73
N CYS A 47 -1.72 1.10 -4.29
CA CYS A 47 -3.00 1.75 -4.11
C CYS A 47 -3.80 1.88 -5.42
N ILE A 48 -3.14 2.23 -6.53
CA ILE A 48 -3.77 2.33 -7.86
C ILE A 48 -4.24 0.96 -8.35
N ILE A 49 -3.45 -0.09 -8.12
CA ILE A 49 -3.80 -1.46 -8.53
C ILE A 49 -5.02 -1.96 -7.74
N LEU A 50 -5.08 -1.68 -6.44
CA LEU A 50 -6.18 -2.11 -5.57
C LEU A 50 -7.42 -1.23 -5.71
N MET A 51 -7.27 0.00 -6.17
CA MET A 51 -8.36 0.96 -6.32
C MET A 51 -8.11 1.84 -7.54
N GLU A 52 -8.77 1.52 -8.64
CA GLU A 52 -8.57 2.18 -9.94
C GLU A 52 -8.76 3.71 -9.85
N ASP A 53 -9.74 4.16 -9.06
CA ASP A 53 -10.03 5.58 -8.83
C ASP A 53 -9.18 6.24 -7.74
N PHE A 54 -8.10 5.58 -7.27
CA PHE A 54 -7.29 6.04 -6.14
C PHE A 54 -6.82 7.51 -6.28
N GLU A 55 -6.39 7.91 -7.47
CA GLU A 55 -5.92 9.28 -7.73
C GLU A 55 -7.03 10.34 -7.59
N ALA A 56 -8.27 9.95 -7.89
CA ALA A 56 -9.45 10.80 -7.76
C ALA A 56 -10.03 10.80 -6.33
N MET A 57 -9.57 9.92 -5.45
CA MET A 57 -10.07 9.85 -4.08
C MET A 57 -9.62 11.04 -3.23
N VAL A 58 -10.59 11.66 -2.58
CA VAL A 58 -10.34 12.64 -1.51
C VAL A 58 -9.61 11.98 -0.32
N GLN A 59 -9.94 10.72 -0.02
CA GLN A 59 -9.42 10.00 1.15
C GLN A 59 -8.20 9.11 0.85
N ARG A 60 -7.42 9.44 -0.19
CA ARG A 60 -6.29 8.61 -0.65
C ARG A 60 -5.21 8.41 0.40
N GLN A 61 -4.99 9.41 1.27
CA GLN A 61 -3.98 9.31 2.33
C GLN A 61 -4.43 8.34 3.42
N GLU A 62 -5.72 8.36 3.76
CA GLU A 62 -6.33 7.46 4.72
C GLU A 62 -6.36 6.02 4.20
N PHE A 63 -6.63 5.84 2.90
CA PHE A 63 -6.57 4.52 2.26
C PHE A 63 -5.16 3.94 2.27
N GLY A 64 -4.14 4.74 1.89
CA GLY A 64 -2.74 4.30 1.95
C GLY A 64 -2.29 3.92 3.37
N LYS A 65 -2.70 4.70 4.38
CA LYS A 65 -2.47 4.35 5.79
C LYS A 65 -3.17 3.04 6.17
N CYS A 66 -4.40 2.84 5.73
CA CYS A 66 -5.16 1.61 5.98
C CYS A 66 -4.41 0.37 5.48
N LEU A 67 -3.90 0.39 4.24
CA LEU A 67 -3.12 -0.71 3.66
C LEU A 67 -1.86 -1.03 4.49
N PHE A 68 -1.13 0.01 4.89
CA PHE A 68 0.06 -0.14 5.72
C PHE A 68 -0.26 -0.74 7.10
N TYR A 69 -1.30 -0.26 7.78
CA TYR A 69 -1.72 -0.81 9.07
C TYR A 69 -2.22 -2.26 8.93
N TYR A 70 -2.93 -2.56 7.84
CA TYR A 70 -3.48 -3.88 7.59
C TYR A 70 -2.39 -4.96 7.47
N LEU A 71 -1.21 -4.61 6.93
CA LEU A 71 -0.05 -5.51 6.87
C LEU A 71 0.78 -5.56 8.16
N THR A 72 0.76 -4.50 8.98
CA THR A 72 1.59 -4.44 10.21
C THR A 72 0.87 -4.93 11.47
N THR A 73 -0.43 -5.22 11.40
CA THR A 73 -1.25 -5.67 12.53
C THR A 73 -1.22 -7.19 12.74
N PHE A 74 -0.39 -7.93 11.98
CA PHE A 74 -0.19 -9.38 12.10
C PHE A 74 1.30 -9.70 12.19
#